data_AF-A0A0F9T7Z7-F1
#
_entry.id   AF-A0A0F9T7Z7-F1
#
_cell.length_a   1.000
_cell.length_b   1.000
_cell.length_c   1.000
_cell.angle_alpha   90.00
_cell.angle_beta   90.00
_cell.angle_gamma   90.00
#
_symmetry.space_group_name_H-M   'P 1'
#
loop_
_entity.id
_entity.type
_entity.pdbx_description
1 polymer ?
#
loop_
_entity_poly.entity_id
_entity_poly.type
_entity_poly.pdbx_seq_one_letter_code
_entity_poly.pdbx_strand_id
1 'polypeptide(L)'
;MIDIIRGAGGIRGPVRKTITYAAGGTGANATETDIFTVTGDVIVVALVAFCTTNLDQSAGTPTLELGVNNDTNLFVAATTATAIDADDFWVDASPTEVGGVALPAAFKDIVVTDNISCTVGGTNNISAGVIEYTVYWLPISSNGNVVAN
;
A
#
# COMPACT_ATOMS: atom_id res chain seq x y z
N MET A 1 -40.45 4.35 -7.11
CA MET A 1 -39.41 3.59 -7.82
C MET A 1 -38.57 2.96 -6.72
N ILE A 2 -38.80 1.67 -6.46
CA ILE A 2 -38.07 0.94 -5.43
C ILE A 2 -36.79 0.45 -6.12
N ASP A 3 -35.66 1.05 -5.77
CA ASP A 3 -34.37 0.60 -6.28
C ASP A 3 -34.04 -0.71 -5.56
N ILE A 4 -34.25 -1.80 -6.27
CA ILE A 4 -33.87 -3.13 -5.82
C ILE A 4 -32.35 -3.19 -6.05
N ILE A 5 -31.57 -2.89 -5.01
CA ILE A 5 -30.13 -3.19 -4.96
C ILE A 5 -29.97 -4.72 -4.98
N ARG A 6 -30.10 -5.32 -6.17
CA ARG A 6 -29.70 -6.69 -6.47
C ARG A 6 -28.24 -6.66 -6.88
N GLY A 7 -27.39 -6.73 -5.87
CA GLY A 7 -25.97 -6.92 -6.04
C GLY A 7 -25.26 -6.62 -4.74
N ALA A 8 -25.16 -7.61 -3.84
CA ALA A 8 -24.03 -7.64 -2.94
C ALA A 8 -22.79 -7.59 -3.85
N GLY A 9 -22.20 -6.40 -3.96
CA GLY A 9 -21.14 -6.14 -4.93
C GLY A 9 -20.01 -7.10 -4.63
N GLY A 10 -19.77 -8.05 -5.52
CA GLY A 10 -18.64 -8.97 -5.38
C GLY A 10 -17.32 -8.22 -5.26
N ILE A 11 -16.24 -8.98 -5.05
CA ILE A 11 -14.88 -8.44 -5.01
C ILE A 11 -14.65 -7.56 -6.26
N ARG A 12 -14.22 -6.33 -6.02
CA ARG A 12 -13.84 -5.32 -7.03
C ARG A 12 -12.32 -5.23 -7.14
N GLY A 13 -11.86 -4.61 -8.23
CA GLY A 13 -10.45 -4.52 -8.59
C GLY A 13 -10.04 -5.54 -9.65
N PRO A 14 -8.74 -5.67 -9.94
CA PRO A 14 -7.65 -4.94 -9.30
C PRO A 14 -7.63 -3.46 -9.69
N VAL A 15 -7.36 -2.59 -8.72
CA VAL A 15 -6.85 -1.24 -8.99
C VAL A 15 -5.37 -1.22 -8.67
N ARG A 16 -4.57 -0.61 -9.55
CA ARG A 16 -3.11 -0.58 -9.44
C ARG A 16 -2.60 0.85 -9.37
N LYS A 17 -1.57 1.05 -8.56
CA LYS A 17 -0.80 2.29 -8.50
C LYS A 17 0.68 1.95 -8.44
N THR A 18 1.46 2.52 -9.34
CA THR A 18 2.92 2.47 -9.28
C THR A 18 3.44 3.77 -8.69
N ILE A 19 4.31 3.67 -7.69
CA ILE A 19 5.04 4.81 -7.13
C ILE A 19 6.51 4.66 -7.49
N THR A 20 7.04 5.64 -8.20
CA THR A 20 8.48 5.85 -8.34
C THR A 20 8.94 6.76 -7.21
N TYR A 21 9.85 6.27 -6.38
CA TYR A 21 10.42 7.03 -5.27
C TYR A 21 11.57 7.91 -5.76
N ALA A 22 11.56 9.16 -5.31
CA ALA A 22 12.61 10.13 -5.57
C ALA A 22 12.80 11.05 -4.37
N ALA A 23 14.05 11.42 -4.10
CA ALA A 23 14.38 12.30 -2.98
C ALA A 23 13.67 13.66 -3.13
N GLY A 24 13.07 14.14 -2.04
CA GLY A 24 12.34 15.43 -2.03
C GLY A 24 10.97 15.41 -2.73
N GLY A 25 10.53 14.26 -3.24
CA GLY A 25 9.19 14.03 -3.77
C GLY A 25 8.47 12.93 -2.97
N THR A 26 8.02 11.89 -3.67
CA THR A 26 7.42 10.67 -3.09
C THR A 26 8.33 9.93 -2.10
N GLY A 27 9.65 10.15 -2.17
CA GLY A 27 10.62 9.61 -1.23
C GLY A 27 11.05 10.59 -0.13
N ALA A 28 10.39 11.74 0.02
CA ALA A 28 10.74 12.72 1.04
C ALA A 28 10.44 12.18 2.46
N ASN A 29 11.38 12.37 3.39
CA ASN A 29 11.20 11.99 4.79
C ASN A 29 10.01 12.71 5.44
N ALA A 30 9.39 12.06 6.43
CA ALA A 30 8.22 12.55 7.15
C ALA A 30 7.05 12.93 6.23
N THR A 31 6.98 12.28 5.06
CA THR A 31 5.93 12.50 4.07
C THR A 31 5.10 11.24 3.93
N GLU A 32 3.80 11.40 4.12
CA GLU A 32 2.78 10.41 3.79
C GLU A 32 2.32 10.64 2.35
N THR A 33 2.19 9.55 1.59
CA THR A 33 1.74 9.57 0.20
C THR A 33 0.55 8.63 0.05
N ASP A 34 -0.61 9.19 -0.29
CA ASP A 34 -1.80 8.40 -0.60
C ASP A 34 -1.57 7.57 -1.87
N ILE A 35 -1.70 6.25 -1.76
CA ILE A 35 -1.61 5.29 -2.86
C ILE A 35 -2.99 5.16 -3.52
N PHE A 36 -4.02 4.98 -2.70
CA PHE A 36 -5.41 4.85 -3.15
C PHE A 36 -6.33 5.75 -2.35
N THR A 37 -7.20 6.48 -3.05
CA THR A 37 -8.33 7.16 -2.41
C THR A 37 -9.42 6.14 -2.11
N VAL A 38 -9.84 6.06 -0.85
CA VAL A 38 -10.97 5.26 -0.39
C VAL A 38 -12.17 6.18 -0.16
N THR A 39 -13.34 5.78 -0.65
CA THR A 39 -14.61 6.46 -0.38
C THR A 39 -15.54 5.51 0.35
N GLY A 40 -16.18 5.98 1.42
CA GLY A 40 -17.01 5.15 2.28
C GLY A 40 -16.20 4.02 2.93
N ASP A 41 -16.90 2.98 3.35
CA ASP A 41 -16.30 1.81 4.01
C ASP A 41 -16.10 0.66 3.02
N VAL A 42 -14.92 0.05 3.03
CA VAL A 42 -14.57 -1.12 2.22
C VAL A 42 -13.86 -2.18 3.06
N ILE A 43 -13.96 -3.45 2.67
CA ILE A 43 -13.05 -4.51 3.12
C ILE A 43 -11.94 -4.63 2.07
N VAL A 44 -10.69 -4.43 2.46
CA VAL A 44 -9.53 -4.83 1.66
C VAL A 44 -9.47 -6.36 1.66
N VAL A 45 -9.75 -6.95 0.50
CA VAL A 45 -9.72 -8.41 0.30
C VAL A 45 -8.30 -8.90 0.07
N ALA A 46 -7.50 -8.10 -0.64
CA ALA A 46 -6.07 -8.32 -0.80
C ALA A 46 -5.41 -7.00 -1.20
N LEU A 47 -4.35 -6.63 -0.47
CA LEU A 47 -3.36 -5.64 -0.89
C LEU A 47 -2.08 -6.39 -1.23
N VAL A 48 -1.45 -6.05 -2.35
CA VAL A 48 -0.18 -6.64 -2.79
C VAL A 48 0.76 -5.49 -3.12
N ALA A 49 1.92 -5.46 -2.47
CA ALA A 49 3.01 -4.55 -2.79
C ALA A 49 4.16 -5.35 -3.39
N PHE A 50 4.56 -5.01 -4.62
CA PHE A 50 5.64 -5.69 -5.34
C PHE A 50 6.69 -4.68 -5.75
N CYS A 51 7.94 -4.90 -5.33
CA CYS A 51 9.05 -4.03 -5.65
C CYS A 51 9.61 -4.41 -7.02
N THR A 52 9.56 -3.47 -7.96
CA THR A 52 10.04 -3.67 -9.35
C THR A 52 11.42 -3.07 -9.57
N THR A 53 11.89 -2.24 -8.65
CA THR A 53 13.22 -1.63 -8.68
C THR A 53 13.61 -1.34 -7.24
N ASN A 54 14.79 -1.80 -6.82
CA ASN A 54 15.31 -1.65 -5.45
C ASN A 54 15.05 -0.24 -4.93
N LEU A 55 14.50 -0.15 -3.72
CA LEU A 55 14.53 1.12 -3.03
C LEU A 55 15.96 1.42 -2.60
N ASP A 56 16.38 2.67 -2.79
CA ASP A 56 17.73 3.11 -2.48
C ASP A 56 17.72 4.45 -1.74
N GLN A 57 18.83 4.79 -1.11
CA GLN A 57 19.03 6.00 -0.32
C GLN A 57 20.44 6.56 -0.51
N SER A 58 20.56 7.89 -0.50
CA SER A 58 21.87 8.54 -0.66
C SER A 58 22.70 8.55 0.63
N ALA A 59 22.04 8.51 1.79
CA ALA A 59 22.66 8.43 3.12
C ALA A 59 21.61 8.07 4.18
N GLY A 60 22.04 7.79 5.41
CA GLY A 60 21.14 7.49 6.52
C GLY A 60 20.38 6.17 6.34
N THR A 61 19.30 6.02 7.09
CA THR A 61 18.47 4.81 7.13
C THR A 61 16.99 5.22 7.03
N PRO A 62 16.52 5.67 5.86
CA PRO A 62 15.10 5.87 5.63
C PRO A 62 14.33 4.57 5.83
N THR A 63 13.10 4.70 6.31
CA THR A 63 12.16 3.60 6.43
C THR A 63 10.90 3.88 5.62
N LEU A 64 10.17 2.84 5.26
CA LEU A 64 8.86 2.92 4.64
C LEU A 64 7.86 2.12 5.48
N GLU A 65 6.70 2.72 5.77
CA GLU A 65 5.56 2.10 6.42
C GLU A 65 4.40 2.01 5.41
N LEU A 66 3.56 0.99 5.53
CA LEU A 66 2.36 0.82 4.70
C LEU A 66 1.14 0.70 5.61
N GLY A 67 0.16 1.56 5.37
CA GLY A 67 -0.99 1.68 6.24
C GLY A 67 -2.14 2.40 5.56
N VAL A 68 -2.91 3.07 6.40
CA VAL A 68 -3.90 4.04 5.98
C VAL A 68 -3.57 5.37 6.63
N ASN A 69 -4.16 6.45 6.13
CA ASN A 69 -4.03 7.75 6.78
C ASN A 69 -4.43 7.63 8.27
N ASN A 70 -3.58 8.18 9.14
CA ASN A 70 -3.69 8.11 10.61
C ASN A 70 -3.44 6.74 11.26
N ASP A 71 -3.13 5.68 10.50
CA ASP A 71 -2.68 4.36 10.99
C ASP A 71 -1.64 3.78 10.03
N THR A 72 -0.46 4.41 10.01
CA THR A 72 0.57 4.27 8.97
C THR A 72 1.21 2.89 8.90
N ASN A 73 1.04 2.05 9.92
CA ASN A 73 1.64 0.73 10.02
C ASN A 73 0.63 -0.42 10.03
N LEU A 74 -0.63 -0.15 9.66
CA LEU A 74 -1.72 -1.14 9.65
C LEU A 74 -1.39 -2.39 8.81
N PHE A 75 -0.76 -2.23 7.65
CA PHE A 75 -0.40 -3.35 6.75
C PHE A 75 1.05 -3.83 7.00
N VAL A 76 2.00 -2.91 7.07
CA VAL A 76 3.42 -3.18 7.35
C VAL A 76 4.02 -2.09 8.21
N ALA A 77 4.70 -2.49 9.28
CA ALA A 77 5.53 -1.59 10.08
C ALA A 77 6.77 -1.10 9.33
N ALA A 78 7.51 -0.18 9.96
CA ALA A 78 8.66 0.46 9.35
C ALA A 78 9.70 -0.55 8.86
N THR A 79 9.93 -0.55 7.56
CA THR A 79 10.93 -1.38 6.89
C THR A 79 12.05 -0.49 6.38
N THR A 80 13.32 -0.85 6.61
CA THR A 80 14.44 -0.08 6.05
C THR A 80 14.35 -0.13 4.52
N ALA A 81 14.46 1.02 3.83
CA ALA A 81 14.20 1.08 2.40
C ALA A 81 15.07 0.09 1.61
N THR A 82 16.39 0.03 1.87
CA THR A 82 17.31 -0.93 1.23
C THR A 82 17.10 -2.40 1.61
N ALA A 83 16.12 -2.72 2.46
CA ALA A 83 15.70 -4.10 2.68
C ALA A 83 14.51 -4.49 1.77
N ILE A 84 13.95 -3.55 1.00
CA ILE A 84 12.89 -3.79 0.02
C ILE A 84 13.55 -3.87 -1.36
N ASP A 85 13.92 -5.09 -1.74
CA ASP A 85 14.65 -5.37 -2.97
C ASP A 85 13.72 -5.66 -4.16
N ALA A 86 14.23 -5.45 -5.38
CA ALA A 86 13.50 -5.77 -6.59
C ALA A 86 13.18 -7.26 -6.67
N ASP A 87 12.08 -7.56 -7.35
CA ASP A 87 11.52 -8.90 -7.54
C ASP A 87 10.93 -9.54 -6.27
N ASP A 88 10.86 -8.79 -5.17
CA ASP A 88 10.26 -9.24 -3.91
C ASP A 88 8.85 -8.66 -3.67
N PHE A 89 8.02 -9.47 -3.00
CA PHE A 89 6.79 -9.00 -2.39
C PHE A 89 7.10 -8.34 -1.03
N TRP A 90 6.73 -7.08 -0.86
CA TRP A 90 6.87 -6.38 0.40
C TRP A 90 5.65 -6.61 1.29
N VAL A 91 5.70 -7.68 2.09
CA VAL A 91 4.59 -8.10 2.98
C VAL A 91 4.95 -8.15 4.46
N ASP A 92 6.21 -7.88 4.80
CA ASP A 92 6.70 -7.72 6.16
C ASP A 92 7.97 -6.85 6.17
N ALA A 93 8.59 -6.71 7.34
CA ALA A 93 9.79 -5.89 7.54
C ALA A 93 11.11 -6.61 7.19
N SER A 94 11.04 -7.83 6.67
CA SER A 94 12.19 -8.66 6.29
C SER A 94 11.84 -9.49 5.04
N PRO A 95 11.51 -8.85 3.90
CA PRO A 95 11.08 -9.57 2.71
C PRO A 95 12.22 -10.45 2.18
N THR A 96 11.95 -11.74 1.97
CA THR A 96 12.93 -12.72 1.47
C THR A 96 12.35 -13.68 0.43
N GLU A 97 11.19 -13.36 -0.13
CA GLU A 97 10.32 -14.34 -0.80
C GLU A 97 10.55 -14.40 -2.31
N VAL A 98 11.01 -15.55 -2.80
CA VAL A 98 11.24 -15.80 -4.23
C VAL A 98 10.11 -16.64 -4.83
N GLY A 99 9.42 -16.10 -5.84
CA GLY A 99 8.46 -16.82 -6.70
C GLY A 99 7.00 -16.82 -6.21
N GLY A 100 6.74 -16.65 -4.92
CA GLY A 100 5.38 -16.46 -4.39
C GLY A 100 5.34 -16.42 -2.87
N VAL A 101 4.36 -15.69 -2.32
CA VAL A 101 4.16 -15.54 -0.88
C VAL A 101 2.68 -15.69 -0.53
N ALA A 102 2.40 -16.27 0.64
CA ALA A 102 1.05 -16.21 1.22
C ALA A 102 0.82 -14.82 1.81
N LEU A 103 -0.23 -14.12 1.38
CA LEU A 103 -0.55 -12.82 1.97
C LEU A 103 -0.81 -12.95 3.48
N PRO A 104 -0.05 -12.22 4.33
CA PRO A 104 -0.27 -12.19 5.76
C PRO A 104 -1.68 -11.69 6.10
N ALA A 105 -2.17 -12.02 7.30
CA ALA A 105 -3.46 -11.51 7.76
C ALA A 105 -3.54 -9.97 7.77
N ALA A 106 -2.40 -9.29 7.95
CA ALA A 106 -2.33 -7.84 7.89
C ALA A 106 -2.63 -7.26 6.48
N PHE A 107 -2.66 -8.06 5.41
CA PHE A 107 -2.87 -7.61 4.03
C PHE A 107 -4.24 -7.94 3.43
N LYS A 108 -5.13 -8.53 4.22
CA LYS A 108 -6.43 -9.02 3.75
C LYS A 108 -7.45 -9.09 4.86
N ASP A 109 -8.72 -9.06 4.46
CA ASP A 109 -9.88 -9.12 5.35
C ASP A 109 -9.89 -7.98 6.39
N ILE A 110 -9.39 -6.80 6.00
CA ILE A 110 -9.32 -5.59 6.84
C ILE A 110 -10.35 -4.56 6.37
N VAL A 111 -11.16 -4.05 7.30
CA VAL A 111 -12.05 -2.93 7.04
C VAL A 111 -11.25 -1.63 7.04
N VAL A 112 -11.39 -0.84 5.98
CA VAL A 112 -10.72 0.45 5.81
C VAL A 112 -11.75 1.53 5.47
N THR A 113 -11.58 2.70 6.05
CA THR A 113 -12.45 3.88 5.85
C THR A 113 -11.68 5.14 5.43
N ASP A 114 -10.35 5.05 5.34
CA ASP A 114 -9.46 6.16 4.99
C ASP A 114 -8.54 5.74 3.84
N ASN A 115 -7.83 6.69 3.25
CA ASN A 115 -6.94 6.42 2.11
C ASN A 115 -5.84 5.42 2.51
N ILE A 116 -5.53 4.51 1.60
CA ILE A 116 -4.39 3.60 1.77
C ILE A 116 -3.15 4.37 1.35
N SER A 117 -2.15 4.44 2.22
CA SER A 117 -0.99 5.31 2.09
C SER A 117 0.30 4.59 2.45
N CYS A 118 1.43 5.14 1.99
CA CYS A 118 2.74 4.81 2.53
C CYS A 118 3.38 6.04 3.17
N THR A 119 4.12 5.82 4.25
CA THR A 119 4.82 6.91 4.96
C THR A 119 6.32 6.67 4.97
N VAL A 120 7.08 7.65 4.49
CA VAL A 120 8.54 7.62 4.54
C VAL A 120 8.99 8.18 5.89
N GLY A 121 9.74 7.38 6.64
CA GLY A 121 10.29 7.71 7.96
C GLY A 121 11.81 7.56 8.04
N GLY A 122 12.31 7.36 9.24
CA GLY A 122 13.75 7.21 9.50
C GLY A 122 14.51 8.53 9.45
N THR A 123 15.78 8.48 9.04
CA THR A 123 16.72 9.60 9.17
C THR A 123 17.03 10.35 7.87
N ASN A 124 16.47 9.91 6.73
CA ASN A 124 16.70 10.54 5.43
C ASN A 124 15.56 10.25 4.43
N ASN A 125 15.73 10.66 3.18
CA ASN A 125 14.85 10.40 2.05
C ASN A 125 15.17 9.05 1.40
N ILE A 126 14.15 8.42 0.83
CA ILE A 126 14.30 7.38 -0.20
C ILE A 126 14.61 8.09 -1.52
N SER A 127 15.72 7.74 -2.16
CA SER A 127 16.21 8.45 -3.36
C SER A 127 15.88 7.77 -4.67
N ALA A 128 15.56 6.49 -4.66
CA ALA A 128 15.18 5.74 -5.86
C ALA A 128 14.31 4.53 -5.51
N GLY A 129 13.80 3.87 -6.55
CA GLY A 129 13.07 2.61 -6.46
C GLY A 129 11.62 2.74 -6.91
N VAL A 130 10.98 1.59 -7.13
CA VAL A 130 9.64 1.54 -7.69
C VAL A 130 8.85 0.39 -7.07
N ILE A 131 7.68 0.70 -6.50
CA ILE A 131 6.74 -0.29 -5.99
C ILE A 131 5.42 -0.20 -6.77
N GLU A 132 4.91 -1.35 -7.21
CA GLU A 132 3.53 -1.50 -7.68
C GLU A 132 2.66 -1.99 -6.52
N TYR A 133 1.60 -1.24 -6.24
CA TYR A 133 0.55 -1.60 -5.31
C TYR A 133 -0.67 -2.05 -6.09
N THR A 134 -1.24 -3.19 -5.70
CA THR A 134 -2.48 -3.73 -6.27
C THR A 134 -3.47 -4.00 -5.14
N VAL A 135 -4.71 -3.49 -5.28
CA VAL A 135 -5.77 -3.69 -4.28
C VAL A 135 -7.02 -4.33 -4.89
N TYR A 136 -7.56 -5.30 -4.17
CA TYR A 136 -8.89 -5.88 -4.35
C TYR A 136 -9.72 -5.56 -3.12
N TRP A 137 -10.99 -5.18 -3.31
CA TRP A 137 -11.84 -4.77 -2.19
C TRP A 137 -13.29 -5.19 -2.36
N LEU A 138 -14.04 -5.21 -1.26
CA LEU A 138 -15.48 -5.37 -1.24
C LEU A 138 -16.12 -4.12 -0.61
N PRO A 139 -17.05 -3.42 -1.30
CA PRO A 139 -17.79 -2.32 -0.70
C PRO A 139 -18.65 -2.79 0.47
N ILE A 140 -18.55 -2.12 1.62
CA ILE A 140 -19.46 -2.32 2.76
C ILE A 140 -20.59 -1.28 2.69
N SER A 141 -20.21 -0.03 2.44
CA SER A 141 -21.12 1.10 2.29
C SER A 141 -21.56 1.28 0.83
N SER A 142 -22.66 2.02 0.62
CA SER A 142 -23.21 2.27 -0.72
C SER A 142 -22.26 3.07 -1.64
N ASN A 143 -21.41 3.92 -1.06
CA ASN A 143 -20.36 4.67 -1.75
C ASN A 143 -18.97 4.03 -1.63
N GLY A 144 -18.88 2.81 -1.08
CA GLY A 144 -17.65 2.03 -0.91
C GLY A 144 -16.89 1.86 -2.23
N ASN A 145 -15.75 2.54 -2.35
CA ASN A 145 -14.94 2.52 -3.57
C ASN A 145 -13.46 2.75 -3.29
N VAL A 146 -12.60 2.27 -4.19
CA VAL A 146 -11.15 2.49 -4.15
C VAL A 146 -10.69 2.92 -5.54
N VAL A 147 -9.89 3.99 -5.62
CA VAL A 147 -9.30 4.50 -6.87
C VAL A 147 -7.82 4.80 -6.67
N ALA A 148 -7.01 4.62 -7.70
CA ALA A 148 -5.59 5.01 -7.68
C ALA A 148 -5.48 6.54 -7.72
N ASN A 149 -4.61 7.09 -6.85
CA ASN A 149 -4.18 8.49 -6.93
C ASN A 149 -3.08 8.69 -7.96
#